data_AF-A0A6P0M8K3-F1
#
_entry.id   AF-A0A6P0M8K3-F1
#
_cell.length_a   1.000
_cell.length_b   1.000
_cell.length_c   1.000
_cell.angle_alpha   90.00
_cell.angle_beta   90.00
_cell.angle_gamma   90.00
#
_symmetry.space_group_name_H-M   'P 1'
#
loop_
_entity.id
_entity.type
_entity.pdbx_description
1 polymer ?
#
loop_
_entity_poly.entity_id
_entity_poly.type
_entity_poly.pdbx_seq_one_letter_code
_entity_poly.pdbx_strand_id
1 'polypeptide(L)' 'MELILYSKPGCHLCEGLLEKLEMIEGLTFKLEVRDITSRDDWFQSYQYEVPVLCINYFGQ' A
#
# COMPACT_ATOMS: atom_id res chain seq x y z
N MET A 1 -2.17 13.46 5.35
CA MET A 1 -1.11 12.52 4.94
C MET A 1 -1.71 11.53 3.96
N GLU A 2 -0.99 11.17 2.90
CA GLU A 2 -1.45 10.16 1.95
C GLU A 2 -0.51 8.95 2.04
N LEU A 3 -1.09 7.78 2.21
CA LEU A 3 -0.40 6.49 2.25
C LEU A 3 -0.71 5.74 0.97
N ILE A 4 0.30 5.08 0.41
CA ILE A 4 0.16 4.23 -0.77
C ILE A 4 0.55 2.82 -0.35
N LEU A 5 -0.38 1.89 -0.44
CA LEU A 5 -0.15 0.46 -0.23
C LEU A 5 -0.01 -0.25 -1.57
N TYR A 6 1.20 -0.67 -1.89
CA TYR A 6 1.43 -1.60 -2.99
C TYR A 6 1.05 -3.01 -2.55
N SER A 7 0.19 -3.66 -3.34
CA SER A 7 -0.51 -4.92 -3.05
C SER A 7 -0.53 -5.82 -4.29
N LYS A 8 -0.94 -7.09 -4.13
CA LYS A 8 -1.27 -8.00 -5.24
C LYS A 8 -2.46 -8.89 -4.89
N PRO A 9 -3.22 -9.40 -5.88
CA PRO A 9 -4.30 -10.36 -5.63
C PRO A 9 -3.79 -11.63 -4.92
N GLY A 10 -4.58 -12.15 -3.97
CA GLY A 10 -4.23 -13.35 -3.22
C GLY A 10 -3.09 -13.16 -2.21
N CYS A 11 -2.83 -11.91 -1.78
CA CYS A 11 -1.80 -11.58 -0.80
C CYS A 11 -2.38 -11.47 0.62
N HIS A 12 -2.28 -12.54 1.41
CA HIS A 12 -2.74 -12.53 2.82
C HIS A 12 -2.03 -11.49 3.69
N LEU A 13 -0.75 -11.22 3.41
CA LEU A 13 -0.01 -10.18 4.13
C LEU A 13 -0.58 -8.78 3.84
N CYS A 14 -1.05 -8.55 2.62
CA CYS A 14 -1.64 -7.28 2.19
C CYS A 14 -3.00 -7.06 2.85
N GLU A 15 -3.83 -8.11 2.90
CA GLU A 15 -5.12 -8.12 3.61
C GLU A 15 -4.92 -7.78 5.10
N GLY A 16 -4.01 -8.49 5.78
CA GLY A 16 -3.75 -8.24 7.20
C GLY A 16 -3.12 -6.87 7.51
N LEU A 17 -2.39 -6.27 6.56
CA LEU A 17 -1.91 -4.89 6.72
C LEU A 17 -3.05 -3.88 6.53
N LEU A 18 -3.93 -4.10 5.55
CA LEU A 18 -5.08 -3.24 5.31
C LEU A 18 -6.00 -3.20 6.53
N GLU A 19 -6.35 -4.36 7.10
CA GLU A 19 -7.14 -4.46 8.34
C GLU A 19 -6.50 -3.66 9.48
N LYS A 20 -5.18 -3.76 9.66
CA LYS A 20 -4.46 -3.01 10.70
C LYS A 20 -4.50 -1.50 10.47
N LEU A 21 -4.45 -1.04 9.22
CA LEU A 21 -4.54 0.38 8.89
C LEU A 21 -5.94 0.93 9.19
N GLU A 22 -7.00 0.15 8.90
CA GLU A 22 -8.38 0.51 9.21
C GLU A 22 -8.66 0.62 10.72
N MET A 23 -7.92 -0.13 11.54
CA MET A 23 -8.01 -0.08 13.00
C MET A 23 -7.32 1.14 13.63
N ILE A 24 -6.57 1.94 12.87
CA ILE A 24 -5.87 3.11 13.42
C ILE A 24 -6.87 4.23 13.67
N GLU A 25 -7.16 4.47 14.95
CA GLU A 25 -7.97 5.61 15.39
C GLU A 25 -7.11 6.86 15.65
N GLY A 26 -7.70 8.04 15.44
CA GLY A 26 -7.06 9.32 15.76
C GLY A 26 -6.05 9.86 14.74
N LEU A 27 -5.75 9.11 13.67
CA LEU A 27 -4.88 9.54 12.58
C LEU A 27 -5.67 9.67 11.28
N THR A 28 -5.77 10.88 10.74
CA THR A 28 -6.40 11.09 9.43
C THR A 28 -5.39 10.95 8.30
N PHE A 29 -5.52 9.89 7.52
CA PHE A 29 -4.79 9.70 6.28
C PHE A 29 -5.71 9.24 5.16
N LYS A 30 -5.31 9.54 3.92
CA LYS A 30 -5.92 8.96 2.73
C LYS A 30 -5.10 7.72 2.35
N LEU A 31 -5.75 6.59 2.12
CA LEU A 31 -5.10 5.38 1.69
C LEU A 31 -5.40 5.13 0.20
N GLU A 32 -4.37 4.97 -0.61
CA GLU A 32 -4.45 4.49 -1.98
C GLU A 32 -3.87 3.07 -2.05
N VAL A 33 -4.61 2.12 -2.61
CA VAL A 33 -4.12 0.75 -2.83
C VAL A 33 -3.78 0.57 -4.30
N ARG A 34 -2.56 0.13 -4.60
CA ARG A 34 -2.05 -0.09 -5.95
C ARG A 34 -1.71 -1.55 -6.16
N ASP A 35 -2.33 -2.17 -7.16
CA ASP A 35 -2.00 -3.53 -7.56
C ASP A 35 -0.71 -3.54 -8.38
N ILE A 36 0.36 -4.14 -7.85
CA ILE A 36 1.65 -4.22 -8.54
C ILE A 36 1.58 -5.06 -9.82
N THR A 37 0.57 -5.91 -9.99
CA THR A 37 0.37 -6.72 -11.21
C THR A 37 -0.27 -5.93 -12.34
N SER A 38 -0.79 -4.73 -12.06
CA SER A 38 -1.41 -3.86 -13.07
C SER A 38 -0.40 -3.11 -13.93
N ARG A 39 0.86 -2.99 -13.49
CA ARG A 39 1.94 -2.30 -14.20
C ARG A 39 3.30 -2.94 -13.98
N ASP A 40 4.06 -3.09 -15.05
CA ASP A 40 5.38 -3.75 -15.02
C ASP A 40 6.40 -3.03 -14.14
N ASP A 41 6.37 -1.69 -14.07
CA ASP A 41 7.29 -0.91 -13.24
C ASP A 41 7.08 -1.15 -11.75
N TRP A 42 5.83 -1.26 -11.32
CA TRP A 42 5.49 -1.62 -9.94
C TRP A 42 5.82 -3.08 -9.64
N PHE A 43 5.52 -3.98 -10.57
CA PHE A 43 5.85 -5.40 -10.43
C PHE A 43 7.36 -5.59 -10.23
N GLN A 44 8.18 -5.02 -11.11
CA GLN A 44 9.63 -5.12 -11.03
C GLN A 44 10.17 -4.56 -9.71
N SER A 45 9.61 -3.45 -9.23
CA SER A 45 10.04 -2.80 -7.99
C SER A 45 9.67 -3.57 -6.73
N TYR A 46 8.47 -4.18 -6.68
CA TYR A 46 7.87 -4.63 -5.42
C TYR A 46 7.48 -6.11 -5.36
N GLN A 47 7.62 -6.90 -6.43
CA GLN A 47 7.17 -8.30 -6.49
C GLN A 47 7.64 -9.20 -5.33
N TYR A 48 8.83 -8.93 -4.79
CA TYR A 48 9.42 -9.71 -3.69
C TYR A 48 9.23 -9.06 -2.31
N GLU A 49 8.77 -7.81 -2.26
CA GLU A 49 8.67 -7.02 -1.03
C GLU A 49 7.22 -6.73 -0.63
N VAL A 50 6.25 -6.98 -1.51
CA VAL A 50 4.83 -6.76 -1.25
C VAL A 50 4.36 -7.53 0.00
N PRO A 51 3.65 -6.90 0.96
CA PRO A 51 3.12 -5.53 0.93
C PRO A 51 4.14 -4.42 1.25
N VAL A 52 4.09 -3.33 0.49
CA VAL A 52 4.92 -2.13 0.71
C VAL A 52 4.03 -0.91 0.99
N LEU A 53 4.30 -0.20 2.08
CA LEU A 53 3.58 1.01 2.48
C LEU A 53 4.50 2.23 2.32
N CYS A 54 4.10 3.16 1.45
CA CYS A 54 4.81 4.40 1.19
C CYS A 54 4.03 5.60 1.76
N ILE A 55 4.74 6.62 2.24
CA ILE A 55 4.17 7.93 2.55
C ILE A 55 4.36 8.81 1.34
N ASN A 56 3.26 9.36 0.82
CA ASN A 56 3.30 10.34 -0.24
C ASN A 56 3.33 11.75 0.36
N TYR A 57 4.44 12.44 0.15
CA TYR A 57 4.60 13.84 0.53
C TYR A 57 4.29 14.72 -0.68
N PHE A 58 3.01 14.91 -1.01
CA PHE A 58 2.65 15.99 -1.92
C PHE A 58 2.85 17.34 -1.20
N GLY A 59 3.83 18.13 -1.67
CA GLY A 59 4.04 19.53 -1.26
C GLY A 59 5.29 19.81 -0.43
N GLN A 60 6.48 19.59 -0.99
CA GLN A 60 7.64 20.47 -0.70
C GLN A 60 7.88 21.38 -1.90
#